data_AF-E0WRP1-F1
#
_entry.id   AF-E0WRP1-F1
#
_cell.length_a   1.000
_cell.length_b   1.000
_cell.length_c   1.000
_cell.angle_alpha   90.00
_cell.angle_beta   90.00
_cell.angle_gamma   90.00
#
_symmetry.space_group_name_H-M   'P 1'
#
loop_
_entity.id
_entity.type
_entity.pdbx_description
1 polymer ?
#
loop_
_entity_poly.entity_id
_entity_poly.type
_entity_poly.pdbx_seq_one_letter_code
_entity_poly.pdbx_strand_id
1 'polypeptide(L)'
;MYGQASVFNGAWIYGSAWARDQTQIQGEARVYGRARVMGRASASGQSHIFSTAQLCGDVILEDKTRIGDQARVASNAHYLTVWLIGQRQHAVTAFKRQDGTIGVHGDGFNITLDQFLDTIFLANTLTVQKVAIISI
;
A
#
# COMPACT_ATOMS: atom_id res chain seq x y z
N MET A 1 7.62 -19.76 1.82
CA MET A 1 8.47 -18.90 2.65
C MET A 1 9.89 -19.39 2.47
N TYR A 2 10.80 -18.55 1.97
CA TYR A 2 12.19 -18.96 1.73
C TYR A 2 13.09 -17.86 2.31
N GLY A 3 14.07 -18.20 3.16
CA GLY A 3 14.82 -17.21 3.94
C GLY A 3 14.13 -16.81 5.25
N GLN A 4 14.78 -15.97 6.06
CA GLN A 4 14.42 -15.56 7.44
C GLN A 4 13.10 -14.76 7.58
N ALA A 5 12.14 -14.96 6.68
CA ALA A 5 10.84 -14.31 6.75
C ALA A 5 10.04 -14.89 7.92
N SER A 6 9.44 -14.01 8.71
CA SER A 6 8.69 -14.38 9.91
C SER A 6 7.25 -13.88 9.82
N VAL A 7 6.28 -14.76 10.04
CA VAL A 7 4.84 -14.47 9.96
C VAL A 7 4.19 -14.83 11.29
N PHE A 8 3.58 -13.85 11.97
CA PHE A 8 3.04 -14.04 13.33
C PHE A 8 1.66 -13.39 13.52
N ASN A 9 1.02 -13.70 14.66
CA ASN A 9 -0.14 -12.97 15.19
C ASN A 9 -1.33 -12.81 14.23
N GLY A 10 -1.65 -13.86 13.48
CA GLY A 10 -2.81 -13.86 12.57
C GLY A 10 -2.55 -13.25 11.20
N ALA A 11 -1.28 -13.03 10.83
CA ALA A 11 -0.92 -12.58 9.50
C ALA A 11 -1.02 -13.72 8.47
N TRP A 12 -1.38 -13.37 7.23
CA TRP A 12 -1.60 -14.35 6.16
C TRP A 12 -0.76 -14.05 4.94
N ILE A 13 -0.07 -15.08 4.43
CA ILE A 13 0.50 -15.08 3.08
C ILE A 13 -0.18 -16.18 2.27
N TYR A 14 -0.84 -15.84 1.18
CA TYR A 14 -1.60 -16.80 0.37
C TYR A 14 -1.64 -16.47 -1.12
N GLY A 15 -2.14 -17.41 -1.94
CA GLY A 15 -2.05 -17.34 -3.40
C GLY A 15 -0.63 -17.65 -3.89
N SER A 16 -0.18 -16.97 -4.94
CA SER A 16 1.19 -17.07 -5.45
C SER A 16 2.16 -16.05 -4.81
N ALA A 17 1.73 -15.41 -3.72
CA ALA A 17 2.53 -14.42 -3.03
C ALA A 17 3.63 -15.06 -2.17
N TRP A 18 4.71 -14.31 -1.94
CA TRP A 18 5.81 -14.78 -1.11
C TRP A 18 6.53 -13.64 -0.39
N ALA A 19 7.08 -13.99 0.77
CA ALA A 19 8.01 -13.18 1.55
C ALA A 19 9.33 -13.94 1.75
N ARG A 20 10.45 -13.21 1.72
CA ARG A 20 11.82 -13.73 1.93
C ARG A 20 12.71 -12.75 2.67
N ASP A 21 13.98 -13.12 2.86
CA ASP A 21 15.02 -12.31 3.54
C ASP A 21 14.61 -12.00 4.99
N GLN A 22 14.89 -10.80 5.50
CA GLN A 22 14.58 -10.36 6.87
C GLN A 22 13.18 -9.73 6.97
N THR A 23 12.20 -10.29 6.24
CA THR A 23 10.83 -9.76 6.23
C THR A 23 10.07 -10.14 7.49
N GLN A 24 9.35 -9.19 8.09
CA GLN A 24 8.48 -9.40 9.24
C GLN A 24 7.04 -9.06 8.87
N ILE A 25 6.11 -10.01 9.02
CA ILE A 25 4.68 -9.78 8.77
C ILE A 25 3.92 -10.22 10.01
N GLN A 26 3.17 -9.31 10.62
CA GLN A 26 2.52 -9.54 11.90
C GLN A 26 1.14 -8.87 12.01
N GLY A 27 0.37 -9.24 13.02
CA GLY A 27 -0.98 -8.70 13.23
C GLY A 27 -1.95 -9.18 12.16
N GLU A 28 -2.91 -8.33 11.77
CA GLU A 28 -3.89 -8.66 10.73
C GLU A 28 -3.36 -8.44 9.29
N ALA A 29 -2.04 -8.29 9.12
CA ALA A 29 -1.44 -8.00 7.83
C ALA A 29 -1.64 -9.17 6.84
N ARG A 30 -1.95 -8.84 5.58
CA ARG A 30 -2.21 -9.84 4.53
C ARG A 30 -1.35 -9.58 3.30
N VAL A 31 -0.69 -10.63 2.82
CA VAL A 31 0.09 -10.65 1.59
C VAL A 31 -0.48 -11.68 0.63
N TYR A 32 -0.98 -11.25 -0.52
CA TYR A 32 -1.71 -12.16 -1.42
C TYR A 32 -1.62 -11.83 -2.90
N GLY A 33 -2.22 -12.67 -3.74
CA GLY A 33 -2.14 -12.55 -5.20
C GLY A 33 -0.80 -13.06 -5.72
N ARG A 34 -0.02 -12.19 -6.37
CA ARG A 34 1.35 -12.43 -6.88
C ARG A 34 2.36 -11.48 -6.22
N ALA A 35 2.04 -10.95 -5.05
CA ALA A 35 2.86 -9.99 -4.33
C ALA A 35 4.21 -10.59 -3.91
N ARG A 36 5.25 -9.76 -3.94
CA ARG A 36 6.63 -10.16 -3.61
C ARG A 36 7.18 -9.22 -2.56
N VAL A 37 7.54 -9.75 -1.40
CA VAL A 37 8.08 -8.98 -0.28
C VAL A 37 9.48 -9.50 0.05
N MET A 38 10.47 -8.61 0.05
CA MET A 38 11.88 -8.97 0.27
C MET A 38 12.66 -7.81 0.92
N GLY A 39 13.88 -8.08 1.38
CA GLY A 39 14.68 -7.12 2.16
C GLY A 39 14.33 -7.11 3.66
N ARG A 40 14.39 -5.93 4.29
CA ARG A 40 14.02 -5.70 5.71
C ARG A 40 12.63 -5.06 5.80
N ALA A 41 11.69 -5.61 5.03
CA ALA A 41 10.32 -5.11 5.01
C ALA A 41 9.56 -5.57 6.26
N SER A 42 8.82 -4.66 6.88
CA SER A 42 7.89 -4.93 7.96
C SER A 42 6.47 -4.58 7.53
N ALA A 43 5.51 -5.47 7.77
CA ALA A 43 4.10 -5.21 7.57
C ALA A 43 3.32 -5.59 8.83
N SER A 44 2.54 -4.64 9.36
CA SER A 44 1.75 -4.82 10.58
C SER A 44 0.37 -4.16 10.46
N GLY A 45 -0.43 -4.21 11.53
CA GLY A 45 -1.79 -3.68 11.54
C GLY A 45 -2.73 -4.44 10.60
N GLN A 46 -3.62 -3.72 9.91
CA GLN A 46 -4.53 -4.22 8.88
C GLN A 46 -3.98 -3.97 7.46
N SER A 47 -2.65 -4.03 7.31
CA SER A 47 -2.01 -3.69 6.03
C SER A 47 -2.24 -4.80 5.00
N HIS A 48 -2.39 -4.39 3.75
CA HIS A 48 -2.61 -5.32 2.63
C HIS A 48 -1.57 -5.09 1.55
N ILE A 49 -0.82 -6.14 1.21
CA ILE A 49 0.11 -6.17 0.08
C ILE A 49 -0.44 -7.18 -0.92
N PHE A 50 -0.79 -6.75 -2.13
CA PHE A 50 -1.56 -7.61 -3.01
C PHE A 50 -1.26 -7.41 -4.50
N SER A 51 -2.01 -8.11 -5.36
CA SER A 51 -1.86 -8.05 -6.82
C SER A 51 -0.42 -8.42 -7.21
N THR A 52 0.25 -7.63 -8.04
CA THR A 52 1.66 -7.84 -8.46
C THR A 52 2.64 -6.89 -7.77
N ALA A 53 2.27 -6.36 -6.59
CA ALA A 53 3.11 -5.44 -5.82
C ALA A 53 4.49 -6.04 -5.50
N GLN A 54 5.52 -5.21 -5.60
CA GLN A 54 6.89 -5.55 -5.26
C GLN A 54 7.40 -4.60 -4.17
N LEU A 55 7.69 -5.18 -3.01
CA LEU A 55 8.36 -4.51 -1.89
C LEU A 55 9.78 -5.02 -1.77
N CYS A 56 10.77 -4.12 -1.82
CA CYS A 56 12.17 -4.48 -1.68
C CYS A 56 12.95 -3.43 -0.89
N GLY A 57 13.46 -3.78 0.29
CA GLY A 57 14.33 -2.89 1.08
C GLY A 57 13.78 -2.60 2.47
N ASP A 58 14.04 -1.40 2.96
CA ASP A 58 13.66 -0.96 4.30
C ASP A 58 12.31 -0.25 4.24
N VAL A 59 11.24 -1.03 4.39
CA VAL A 59 9.86 -0.58 4.22
C VAL A 59 9.06 -0.96 5.45
N ILE A 60 8.25 -0.04 5.98
CA ILE A 60 7.44 -0.27 7.19
C ILE A 60 5.98 0.05 6.88
N LEU A 61 5.21 -0.96 6.48
CA LEU A 61 3.77 -0.80 6.29
C LEU A 61 3.04 -1.01 7.61
N GLU A 62 2.27 -0.01 8.02
CA GLU A 62 1.51 -0.04 9.27
C GLU A 62 0.02 0.21 9.00
N ASP A 63 -0.78 -0.04 10.03
CA ASP A 63 -2.22 0.22 10.06
C ASP A 63 -2.97 -0.26 8.82
N LYS A 64 -3.69 0.63 8.12
CA LYS A 64 -4.53 0.31 6.96
C LYS A 64 -3.83 0.56 5.63
N THR A 65 -2.50 0.51 5.61
CA THR A 65 -1.73 0.73 4.37
C THR A 65 -2.07 -0.34 3.34
N ARG A 66 -2.40 0.07 2.11
CA ARG A 66 -2.77 -0.84 1.02
C ARG A 66 -1.86 -0.60 -0.19
N ILE A 67 -1.00 -1.58 -0.48
CA ILE A 67 -0.05 -1.54 -1.60
C ILE A 67 -0.39 -2.64 -2.60
N GLY A 68 -0.73 -2.25 -3.82
CA GLY A 68 -1.24 -3.16 -4.86
C GLY A 68 -0.75 -2.83 -6.26
N ASP A 69 -1.43 -3.35 -7.28
CA ASP A 69 -1.35 -2.94 -8.69
C ASP A 69 0.00 -2.50 -9.23
N GLN A 70 0.89 -3.48 -9.41
CA GLN A 70 2.24 -3.25 -9.93
C GLN A 70 3.04 -2.21 -9.12
N ALA A 71 2.71 -1.98 -7.85
CA ALA A 71 3.51 -1.12 -6.98
C ALA A 71 4.98 -1.54 -6.96
N ARG A 72 5.86 -0.55 -6.83
CA ARG A 72 7.29 -0.73 -6.60
C ARG A 72 7.72 0.14 -5.43
N VAL A 73 7.68 -0.44 -4.24
CA VAL A 73 7.98 0.24 -2.98
C VAL A 73 9.33 -0.27 -2.47
N ALA A 74 10.32 0.62 -2.47
CA ALA A 74 11.67 0.27 -2.03
C ALA A 74 12.12 1.01 -0.76
N SER A 75 11.34 2.02 -0.37
CA SER A 75 11.54 2.80 0.85
C SER A 75 10.19 3.38 1.30
N ASN A 76 10.13 3.87 2.53
CA ASN A 76 8.97 4.56 3.08
C ASN A 76 8.57 5.83 2.30
N ALA A 77 9.46 6.38 1.46
CA ALA A 77 9.16 7.54 0.62
C ALA A 77 8.35 7.18 -0.66
N HIS A 78 8.17 5.90 -0.97
CA HIS A 78 7.47 5.47 -2.19
C HIS A 78 5.96 5.38 -2.05
N TYR A 79 5.43 5.58 -0.85
CA TYR A 79 3.99 5.60 -0.59
C TYR A 79 3.65 6.62 0.49
N LEU A 80 2.38 7.00 0.52
CA LEU A 80 1.81 7.85 1.53
C LEU A 80 0.44 7.28 1.90
N THR A 81 0.21 7.03 3.17
CA THR A 81 -1.12 6.67 3.69
C THR A 81 -1.68 7.83 4.49
N VAL A 82 -2.85 8.32 4.10
CA VAL A 82 -3.56 9.40 4.77
C VAL A 82 -4.88 8.88 5.33
N TRP A 83 -5.11 9.17 6.60
CA TRP A 83 -6.38 8.94 7.26
C TRP A 83 -7.31 10.11 7.00
N LEU A 84 -8.47 9.85 6.41
CA LEU A 84 -9.47 10.89 6.22
C LEU A 84 -10.14 11.17 7.57
N ILE A 85 -9.95 12.38 8.09
CA ILE A 85 -10.52 12.83 9.36
C ILE A 85 -12.04 12.94 9.18
N GLY A 86 -12.81 12.20 9.97
CA GLY A 86 -14.27 12.35 10.04
C GLY A 86 -15.09 11.05 10.08
N GLN A 87 -14.54 9.89 9.73
CA GLN A 87 -15.18 8.57 9.92
C GLN A 87 -14.11 7.49 10.19
N ARG A 88 -14.37 6.60 11.14
CA ARG A 88 -13.40 5.70 11.81
C ARG A 88 -12.70 4.64 10.93
N GLN A 89 -12.88 4.63 9.60
CA GLN A 89 -12.44 3.47 8.81
C GLN A 89 -11.74 3.72 7.47
N HIS A 90 -11.70 4.95 6.95
CA HIS A 90 -11.22 5.21 5.59
C HIS A 90 -9.79 5.74 5.55
N ALA A 91 -8.86 4.93 5.04
CA ALA A 91 -7.50 5.33 4.71
C ALA A 91 -7.31 5.32 3.19
N VAL A 92 -6.58 6.30 2.67
CA VAL A 92 -6.16 6.36 1.27
C VAL A 92 -4.65 6.16 1.22
N THR A 93 -4.19 5.23 0.40
CA THR A 93 -2.76 4.98 0.16
C THR A 93 -2.42 5.34 -1.28
N ALA A 94 -1.52 6.29 -1.47
CA ALA A 94 -0.91 6.56 -2.76
C ALA A 94 0.47 5.88 -2.83
N PHE A 95 0.85 5.31 -3.97
CA PHE A 95 2.12 4.59 -4.13
C PHE A 95 2.66 4.64 -5.56
N LYS A 96 3.99 4.55 -5.70
CA LYS A 96 4.66 4.47 -7.00
C LYS A 96 4.46 3.09 -7.66
N ARG A 97 4.11 3.07 -8.94
CA ARG A 97 3.95 1.87 -9.77
C ARG A 97 5.19 1.60 -10.64
N GLN A 98 5.28 0.38 -11.17
CA GLN A 98 6.39 -0.06 -12.04
C GLN A 98 6.49 0.76 -13.34
N ASP A 99 5.36 1.23 -13.87
CA ASP A 99 5.27 2.07 -15.07
C ASP A 99 5.60 3.55 -14.82
N GLY A 100 5.89 3.92 -13.57
CA GLY A 100 6.19 5.30 -13.17
C GLY A 100 4.97 6.12 -12.75
N THR A 101 3.75 5.62 -12.94
CA THR A 101 2.52 6.29 -12.48
C THR A 101 2.34 6.16 -10.96
N ILE A 102 1.42 6.95 -10.40
CA ILE A 102 0.99 6.84 -9.01
C ILE A 102 -0.35 6.11 -8.98
N GLY A 103 -0.41 5.01 -8.24
CA GLY A 103 -1.65 4.34 -7.88
C GLY A 103 -2.21 4.95 -6.59
N VAL A 104 -3.53 5.04 -6.50
CA VAL A 104 -4.26 5.52 -5.32
C VAL A 104 -5.31 4.48 -4.94
N HIS A 105 -5.20 3.98 -3.72
CA HIS A 105 -6.06 2.95 -3.17
C HIS A 105 -6.81 3.46 -1.94
N GLY A 106 -8.13 3.30 -1.92
CA GLY A 106 -8.97 3.59 -0.76
C GLY A 106 -9.96 2.48 -0.49
N ASP A 107 -11.04 2.79 0.23
CA ASP A 107 -12.16 1.87 0.36
C ASP A 107 -13.07 1.94 -0.86
N GLY A 108 -13.16 0.84 -1.60
CA GLY A 108 -14.00 0.73 -2.79
C GLY A 108 -13.39 1.25 -4.08
N PHE A 109 -12.17 1.78 -4.05
CA PHE A 109 -11.49 2.22 -5.27
C PHE A 109 -10.00 1.90 -5.25
N ASN A 110 -9.49 1.67 -6.46
CA ASN A 110 -8.10 1.41 -6.75
C ASN A 110 -7.85 1.88 -8.18
N ILE A 111 -7.32 3.09 -8.31
CA ILE A 111 -7.25 3.85 -9.57
C ILE A 111 -5.91 4.59 -9.65
N THR A 112 -5.62 5.21 -10.80
CA THR A 112 -4.45 6.09 -10.92
C THR A 112 -4.70 7.44 -10.22
N LEU A 113 -3.64 8.18 -9.91
CA LEU A 113 -3.75 9.53 -9.36
C LEU A 113 -4.55 10.45 -10.29
N ASP A 114 -4.34 10.37 -11.61
CA ASP A 114 -5.08 11.18 -12.57
C ASP A 114 -6.59 10.89 -12.50
N GLN A 115 -6.96 9.60 -12.52
CA GLN A 115 -8.37 9.19 -12.36
C GLN A 115 -8.96 9.59 -11.01
N PHE A 116 -8.15 9.56 -9.94
CA PHE A 116 -8.56 9.98 -8.60
C PHE A 116 -8.83 11.49 -8.55
N LEU A 117 -7.96 12.28 -9.16
CA LEU A 117 -8.16 13.72 -9.29
C LEU A 117 -9.39 14.03 -10.14
N ASP A 118 -9.57 13.35 -11.27
CA ASP A 118 -10.77 13.48 -12.11
C ASP A 118 -12.06 13.20 -11.32
N THR A 119 -12.08 12.17 -10.47
CA THR A 119 -13.25 11.85 -9.64
C THR A 119 -13.55 12.95 -8.63
N ILE A 120 -12.53 13.53 -8.00
CA ILE A 120 -12.72 14.64 -7.03
C ILE A 120 -13.19 15.91 -7.74
N PHE A 121 -12.62 16.24 -8.90
CA PHE A 121 -12.97 17.44 -9.65
C PHE A 121 -14.37 17.35 -10.29
N LEU A 122 -14.79 16.17 -10.75
CA LEU A 122 -16.14 15.96 -11.29
C LEU A 122 -17.23 15.95 -10.22
N ALA A 123 -16.90 15.55 -8.99
CA ALA A 123 -17.89 15.38 -7.93
C ALA A 123 -18.45 16.71 -7.37
N ASN A 124 -17.78 17.86 -7.57
CA ASN A 124 -18.14 19.19 -7.00
C ASN A 124 -18.52 19.18 -5.50
N THR A 125 -18.21 18.10 -4.79
CA THR A 125 -18.63 17.83 -3.41
C THR A 125 -17.38 17.51 -2.63
N LEU A 126 -17.22 18.29 -1.56
CA LEU A 126 -16.08 18.40 -0.65
C LEU A 126 -15.08 19.50 -1.04
N THR A 127 -15.11 20.49 -0.17
CA THR A 127 -14.23 21.61 0.10
C THR A 127 -12.74 21.24 0.12
N VAL A 128 -12.19 20.75 -0.99
CA VAL A 128 -10.74 20.59 -1.14
C VAL A 128 -10.18 21.97 -1.46
N GLN A 129 -9.96 22.78 -0.42
CA GLN A 129 -9.51 24.18 -0.57
C GLN A 129 -8.07 24.29 -1.11
N LYS A 130 -7.31 23.18 -1.15
CA LYS A 130 -5.98 23.11 -1.77
C LYS A 130 -5.51 21.66 -1.88
N VAL A 131 -5.33 21.14 -3.09
CA VAL A 131 -4.40 20.01 -3.33
C VAL A 131 -3.07 20.64 -3.69
N ALA A 132 -2.12 20.64 -2.76
CA ALA A 132 -0.74 20.97 -3.10
C ALA A 132 -0.09 19.72 -3.69
N ILE A 133 0.17 19.73 -5.00
CA ILE A 133 1.05 18.76 -5.63
C ILE A 133 2.47 19.14 -5.19
N ILE A 134 3.01 18.46 -4.18
CA ILE A 134 4.43 18.56 -3.86
C ILE A 134 5.12 17.51 -4.71
N SER A 135 5.70 17.95 -5.83
CA SER A 135 6.63 17.14 -6.63
C SER A 135 7.90 16.93 -5.81
N ILE A 136 8.28 15.67 -5.58
CA ILE A 136 9.57 15.28 -4.95
C ILE A 136 10.55 14.91 -6.05
#